data_AF-A0A1I2SL69-F1
#
_entry.id   AF-A0A1I2SL69-F1
#
_cell.length_a   1.000
_cell.length_b   1.000
_cell.length_c   1.000
_cell.angle_alpha   90.00
_cell.angle_beta   90.00
_cell.angle_gamma   90.00
#
_symmetry.space_group_name_H-M   'P 1'
#
loop_
_entity.id
_entity.type
_entity.pdbx_description
1 polymer ?
#
loop_
_entity_poly.entity_id
_entity_poly.type
_entity_poly.pdbx_seq_one_letter_code
_entity_poly.pdbx_strand_id
1 'polypeptide(L)'
;MRTDYYINPLPDAVPQVSGGTGTAGNVDLRHIWTDYCGNFVYENDSLKQTLVEGGYISYAYPQGTSPANQATDISQLTPTYHFYVRDHLGNNRLVVDEHGAIEQVNHYYPFGGLMGESQNFTSTQRYKYNGKELDRMHGLDWYDYGARMYDASIGRWMSMDPLAEKYYHVSPYAYCLDNPVSLIDPDGMRVDWYKDKDDTFQYSPNVHSQKDLAQGQRYIGKSFKSRTHRGIASYRSDGSILFSNETDGYSRMWNQADKHYRYKTNGVGREVGGFVLSNNQVLVLPDYLNDDVTTKMDVGGYKLIGGTLRKGNERFVVIGQVHTHQDGMSTPSYYIPEDNSYGDLGYSKNNGSLPVFTIGNDGQIHGIRGYTDVNGQVIGLPMNLMKRDSSRSNLLQGKTTLSDIIKRLPKIVK
;
A
#
# COMPACT_ATOMS: atom_id res chain seq x y z
N MET A 1 2.55 -11.29 -8.12
CA MET A 1 1.83 -12.48 -7.60
C MET A 1 1.42 -13.27 -8.81
N ARG A 2 1.82 -14.55 -8.87
CA ARG A 2 1.44 -15.47 -9.95
C ARG A 2 0.24 -16.26 -9.50
N THR A 3 -0.79 -16.34 -10.33
CA THR A 3 -1.92 -17.21 -10.10
C THR A 3 -2.03 -18.21 -11.24
N ASP A 4 -1.77 -19.48 -10.93
CA ASP A 4 -1.72 -20.60 -11.87
C ASP A 4 -3.01 -21.41 -11.84
N TYR A 5 -3.53 -21.82 -13.00
CA TYR A 5 -4.81 -22.52 -13.07
C TYR A 5 -4.91 -23.55 -14.20
N TYR A 6 -5.51 -24.71 -13.90
CA TYR A 6 -5.95 -25.69 -14.88
C TYR A 6 -7.48 -25.56 -15.09
N ILE A 7 -7.91 -25.13 -16.27
CA ILE A 7 -9.34 -25.02 -16.60
C ILE A 7 -9.81 -26.34 -17.19
N ASN A 8 -10.86 -26.91 -16.60
CA ASN A 8 -11.66 -27.95 -17.23
C ASN A 8 -12.65 -27.28 -18.20
N PRO A 9 -12.51 -27.43 -19.53
CA PRO A 9 -13.42 -26.83 -20.49
C PRO A 9 -14.73 -27.64 -20.50
N LEU A 10 -15.55 -27.50 -19.47
CA LEU A 10 -16.97 -27.75 -19.68
C LEU A 10 -17.52 -26.53 -20.44
N PRO A 11 -18.16 -26.71 -21.61
CA PRO A 11 -18.79 -25.61 -22.30
C PRO A 11 -19.89 -25.00 -21.41
N ASP A 12 -20.13 -23.70 -21.55
CA ASP A 12 -21.14 -22.90 -20.81
C ASP A 12 -22.61 -23.35 -21.04
N ALA A 13 -22.83 -24.57 -21.53
CA ALA A 13 -24.14 -25.19 -21.66
C ALA A 13 -24.11 -26.59 -21.05
N VAL A 14 -24.89 -26.79 -19.99
CA VAL A 14 -25.36 -28.13 -19.60
C VAL A 14 -26.07 -28.72 -20.83
N PRO A 15 -25.59 -29.84 -21.42
CA PRO A 15 -26.29 -30.43 -22.55
C PRO A 15 -27.65 -30.93 -22.06
N GLN A 16 -28.74 -30.39 -22.61
CA GLN A 16 -30.03 -31.07 -22.55
C GLN A 16 -29.87 -32.41 -23.27
N VAL A 17 -29.83 -33.51 -22.51
CA VAL A 17 -29.69 -34.85 -23.07
C VAL A 17 -31.00 -35.24 -23.75
N SER A 18 -31.07 -35.08 -25.06
CA SER A 18 -32.00 -35.85 -25.90
C SER A 18 -31.22 -36.99 -26.57
N GLY A 19 -31.32 -38.18 -25.96
CA GLY A 19 -30.99 -39.50 -26.52
C GLY A 19 -29.96 -39.58 -27.66
N GLY A 20 -28.69 -39.72 -27.30
CA GLY A 20 -27.64 -40.15 -28.24
C GLY A 20 -26.35 -40.50 -27.50
N THR A 21 -25.81 -41.71 -27.76
CA THR A 21 -24.50 -42.14 -27.25
C THR A 21 -23.40 -41.38 -27.98
N GLY A 22 -22.92 -40.28 -27.39
CA GLY A 22 -21.77 -39.51 -27.86
C GLY A 22 -20.50 -39.92 -27.13
N THR A 23 -19.47 -40.30 -27.89
CA THR A 23 -18.11 -40.57 -27.40
C THR A 23 -17.52 -39.32 -26.76
N ALA A 24 -16.98 -39.43 -25.54
CA ALA A 24 -16.28 -38.32 -24.88
C ALA A 24 -15.05 -37.92 -25.70
N GLY A 25 -15.08 -36.75 -26.33
CA GLY A 25 -13.90 -36.15 -26.95
C GLY A 25 -12.86 -35.79 -25.87
N ASN A 26 -11.58 -35.86 -26.23
CA ASN A 26 -10.47 -35.44 -25.35
C ASN A 26 -10.73 -34.05 -24.77
N VAL A 27 -10.85 -33.98 -23.46
CA VAL A 27 -11.02 -32.74 -22.70
C VAL A 27 -9.62 -32.21 -22.38
N ASP A 28 -9.02 -31.46 -23.30
CA ASP A 28 -7.71 -30.84 -23.07
C ASP A 28 -7.85 -29.73 -22.01
N LEU A 29 -7.34 -29.99 -20.81
CA LEU A 29 -7.22 -29.00 -19.74
C LEU A 29 -6.38 -27.82 -20.26
N ARG A 30 -6.98 -26.63 -20.35
CA ARG A 30 -6.23 -25.43 -20.71
C ARG A 30 -5.62 -24.82 -19.45
N HIS A 31 -4.29 -24.83 -19.37
CA HIS A 31 -3.56 -24.15 -18.31
C HIS A 31 -3.50 -22.64 -18.64
N ILE A 32 -4.11 -21.80 -17.82
CA ILE A 32 -4.06 -20.34 -17.94
C ILE A 32 -3.48 -19.79 -16.63
N TRP A 33 -2.53 -18.86 -16.71
CA TRP A 33 -2.03 -18.16 -15.53
C TRP A 33 -2.06 -16.65 -15.72
N THR A 34 -2.29 -15.92 -14.62
CA THR A 34 -2.22 -14.46 -14.59
C THR A 34 -1.10 -14.03 -13.64
N ASP A 35 -0.22 -13.16 -14.10
CA ASP A 35 0.84 -12.54 -13.29
C ASP A 35 0.57 -11.05 -13.08
N TYR A 36 0.47 -10.66 -11.81
CA TYR A 36 0.36 -9.27 -11.39
C TYR A 36 1.73 -8.75 -10.98
N CYS A 37 2.31 -7.91 -11.84
CA CYS A 37 3.64 -7.32 -11.70
C CYS A 37 3.50 -5.81 -11.50
N GLY A 38 3.09 -5.41 -10.29
CA GLY A 38 2.75 -4.03 -10.01
C GLY A 38 1.47 -3.64 -10.73
N ASN A 39 1.57 -2.72 -11.68
CA ASN A 39 0.43 -2.29 -12.51
C ASN A 39 0.34 -3.03 -13.84
N PHE A 40 1.30 -3.89 -14.17
CA PHE A 40 1.25 -4.72 -15.38
C PHE A 40 0.58 -6.05 -15.06
N VAL A 41 -0.40 -6.43 -15.88
CA VAL A 41 -1.09 -7.71 -15.80
C VAL A 41 -0.70 -8.52 -17.03
N TYR A 42 -0.11 -9.68 -16.79
CA TYR A 42 0.24 -10.64 -17.82
C TYR A 42 -0.72 -11.83 -17.74
N GLU A 43 -1.14 -12.35 -18.88
CA GLU A 43 -1.90 -13.58 -18.99
C GLU A 43 -1.13 -14.52 -19.92
N ASN A 44 -0.79 -15.72 -19.45
CA ASN A 44 0.06 -16.66 -20.19
C ASN A 44 1.37 -16.03 -20.68
N ASP A 45 2.09 -15.40 -19.75
CA ASP A 45 3.35 -14.65 -19.97
C ASP A 45 3.24 -13.45 -20.93
N SER A 46 2.03 -13.06 -21.32
CA SER A 46 1.79 -12.02 -22.32
C SER A 46 1.13 -10.80 -21.70
N LEU A 47 1.66 -9.61 -21.99
CA LEU A 47 1.12 -8.36 -21.44
C LEU A 47 -0.33 -8.16 -21.93
N LYS A 48 -1.27 -8.31 -21.00
CA LYS A 48 -2.70 -8.18 -21.28
C LYS A 48 -3.16 -6.74 -21.14
N GLN A 49 -2.75 -6.09 -20.04
CA GLN A 49 -3.15 -4.73 -19.72
C GLN A 49 -2.21 -4.07 -18.71
N THR A 50 -2.19 -2.74 -18.74
CA THR A 50 -1.56 -1.91 -17.71
C THR A 50 -2.64 -1.17 -16.94
N LEU A 51 -2.74 -1.43 -15.65
CA LEU A 51 -3.67 -0.75 -14.74
C LEU A 51 -3.21 0.69 -14.51
N VAL A 52 -4.15 1.62 -14.56
CA VAL A 52 -3.89 3.04 -14.28
C VAL A 52 -4.95 3.58 -13.34
N GLU A 53 -4.69 4.74 -12.73
CA GLU A 53 -5.69 5.37 -11.89
C GLU A 53 -6.92 5.76 -12.72
N GLY A 54 -8.08 5.23 -12.33
CA GLY A 54 -9.33 5.48 -13.02
C GLY A 54 -9.55 4.66 -14.29
N GLY A 55 -8.74 3.63 -14.57
CA GLY A 55 -8.89 2.87 -15.80
C GLY A 55 -7.83 1.79 -16.03
N TYR A 56 -7.65 1.40 -17.29
CA TYR A 56 -6.59 0.51 -17.73
C TYR A 56 -6.25 0.78 -19.20
N ILE A 57 -5.08 0.31 -19.62
CA ILE A 57 -4.63 0.35 -21.01
C ILE A 57 -4.55 -1.08 -21.50
N SER A 58 -5.26 -1.40 -22.58
CA SER A 58 -5.10 -2.68 -23.28
C SER A 58 -4.21 -2.50 -24.51
N TYR A 59 -3.76 -3.61 -25.09
CA TYR A 59 -2.78 -3.60 -26.18
C TYR A 59 -3.24 -4.50 -27.32
N ALA A 60 -3.32 -3.94 -28.52
CA ALA A 60 -3.53 -4.70 -29.75
C ALA A 60 -2.18 -5.11 -30.36
N TYR A 61 -2.12 -6.38 -30.77
CA TYR A 61 -0.97 -6.96 -31.45
C TYR A 61 -1.00 -6.63 -32.95
N PRO A 62 0.15 -6.37 -33.59
CA PRO A 62 0.25 -6.23 -35.04
C PRO A 62 -0.40 -7.42 -35.77
N GLN A 63 -1.03 -7.15 -36.91
CA GLN A 63 -1.71 -8.17 -37.70
C GLN A 63 -0.76 -9.33 -38.05
N GLY A 64 -1.15 -10.56 -37.70
CA GLY A 64 -0.34 -11.76 -37.92
C GLY A 64 0.65 -12.10 -36.79
N THR A 65 0.71 -11.29 -35.73
CA THR A 65 1.43 -11.62 -34.50
C THR A 65 0.45 -12.10 -33.41
N SER A 66 0.90 -13.02 -32.57
CA SER A 66 0.14 -13.47 -31.41
C SER A 66 1.05 -13.54 -30.19
N PRO A 67 0.49 -13.48 -28.98
CA PRO A 67 1.28 -13.61 -27.76
C PRO A 67 2.04 -14.95 -27.66
N ALA A 68 1.57 -15.99 -28.36
CA ALA A 68 2.20 -17.30 -28.42
C ALA A 68 3.48 -17.35 -29.28
N ASN A 69 3.72 -16.31 -30.10
CA ASN A 69 4.84 -16.25 -31.04
C ASN A 69 5.68 -14.99 -30.79
N GLN A 70 6.74 -15.14 -29.99
CA GLN A 70 7.83 -14.19 -29.71
C GLN A 70 7.54 -13.07 -28.70
N ALA A 71 8.58 -12.75 -27.92
CA ALA A 71 8.68 -11.58 -27.06
C ALA A 71 8.44 -10.32 -27.91
N THR A 72 7.19 -9.85 -27.90
CA THR A 72 6.78 -8.69 -28.67
C THR A 72 7.36 -7.47 -27.97
N ASP A 73 8.20 -6.71 -28.67
CA ASP A 73 8.64 -5.41 -28.17
C ASP A 73 7.40 -4.56 -27.87
N ILE A 74 7.24 -4.14 -26.62
CA ILE A 74 6.11 -3.34 -26.14
C ILE A 74 5.96 -2.06 -26.97
N SER A 75 7.05 -1.56 -27.57
CA SER A 75 7.04 -0.40 -28.48
C SER A 75 6.20 -0.59 -29.74
N GLN A 76 5.90 -1.83 -30.13
CA GLN A 76 5.11 -2.17 -31.32
C GLN A 76 3.63 -2.47 -31.02
N LEU A 77 3.24 -2.45 -29.75
CA LEU A 77 1.85 -2.64 -29.35
C LEU A 77 1.06 -1.35 -29.54
N THR A 78 -0.16 -1.47 -30.04
CA THR A 78 -1.07 -0.31 -30.13
C THR A 78 -1.89 -0.21 -28.86
N PRO A 79 -1.70 0.83 -28.02
CA PRO A 79 -2.45 0.99 -26.78
C PRO A 79 -3.89 1.44 -27.03
N THR A 80 -4.81 1.00 -26.20
CA THR A 80 -6.19 1.51 -26.12
C THR A 80 -6.50 1.85 -24.67
N TYR A 81 -7.00 3.07 -24.42
CA TYR A 81 -7.28 3.55 -23.07
C TYR A 81 -8.76 3.31 -22.71
N HIS A 82 -8.97 2.79 -21.51
CA HIS A 82 -10.28 2.47 -20.97
C HIS A 82 -10.45 3.18 -19.63
N PHE A 83 -11.55 3.89 -19.45
CA PHE A 83 -11.83 4.71 -18.27
C PHE A 83 -13.02 4.19 -17.48
N TYR A 84 -12.89 4.22 -16.16
CA TYR A 84 -13.94 3.83 -15.22
C TYR A 84 -14.78 5.03 -14.80
N VAL A 85 -16.09 4.91 -14.97
CA VAL A 85 -17.07 5.82 -14.37
C VAL A 85 -17.61 5.17 -13.11
N ARG A 86 -17.38 5.81 -11.97
CA ARG A 86 -17.64 5.24 -10.64
C ARG A 86 -18.78 5.92 -9.90
N ASP A 87 -19.46 5.18 -9.04
CA ASP A 87 -20.42 5.76 -8.07
C ASP A 87 -19.74 6.26 -6.78
N HIS A 88 -20.53 6.68 -5.80
CA HIS A 88 -20.04 7.25 -4.53
C HIS A 88 -19.25 6.26 -3.66
N LEU A 89 -19.41 4.95 -3.88
CA LEU A 89 -18.65 3.89 -3.21
C LEU A 89 -17.47 3.41 -4.05
N GLY A 90 -17.23 4.02 -5.21
CA GLY A 90 -16.14 3.63 -6.10
C GLY A 90 -16.45 2.39 -6.95
N ASN A 91 -17.71 1.95 -7.05
CA ASN A 91 -18.07 0.83 -7.92
C ASN A 91 -17.98 1.25 -9.38
N ASN A 92 -17.38 0.43 -10.24
CA ASN A 92 -17.28 0.72 -11.67
C ASN A 92 -18.64 0.53 -12.36
N ARG A 93 -19.39 1.62 -12.54
CA ARG A 93 -20.73 1.61 -13.17
C ARG A 93 -20.65 1.54 -14.68
N LEU A 94 -19.69 2.23 -15.28
CA LEU A 94 -19.41 2.17 -16.71
C LEU A 94 -17.91 1.99 -16.94
N VAL A 95 -17.59 1.32 -18.05
CA VAL A 95 -16.28 1.40 -18.68
C VAL A 95 -16.48 2.06 -20.04
N VAL A 96 -15.69 3.09 -20.33
CA VAL A 96 -15.74 3.81 -21.60
C VAL A 96 -14.36 3.82 -22.25
N ASP A 97 -14.31 3.70 -23.57
CA ASP A 97 -13.06 3.80 -24.31
C ASP A 97 -12.57 5.26 -24.44
N GLU A 98 -11.41 5.44 -25.07
CA GLU A 98 -10.80 6.75 -25.32
C GLU A 98 -11.58 7.67 -26.26
N HIS A 99 -12.59 7.15 -26.95
CA HIS A 99 -13.49 7.90 -27.81
C HIS A 99 -14.83 8.20 -27.11
N GLY A 100 -15.00 7.77 -25.86
CA GLY A 100 -16.21 7.95 -25.07
C GLY A 100 -17.33 6.94 -25.39
N ALA A 101 -17.03 5.87 -26.13
CA ALA A 101 -17.97 4.79 -26.37
C ALA A 101 -18.10 3.91 -25.11
N ILE A 102 -19.32 3.48 -24.80
CA ILE A 102 -19.58 2.62 -23.64
C ILE A 102 -19.20 1.18 -23.99
N GLU A 103 -18.22 0.64 -23.28
CA GLU A 103 -17.74 -0.73 -23.42
C GLU A 103 -18.44 -1.68 -22.45
N GLN A 104 -18.76 -1.18 -21.26
CA GLN A 104 -19.41 -1.98 -20.23
C GLN A 104 -20.35 -1.15 -19.37
N VAL A 105 -21.49 -1.75 -19.01
CA VAL A 105 -22.42 -1.23 -18.00
C VAL A 105 -22.59 -2.25 -16.89
N ASN A 106 -22.39 -1.81 -15.64
CA ASN A 106 -22.59 -2.62 -14.45
C ASN A 106 -23.62 -2.00 -13.52
N HIS A 107 -24.57 -2.83 -13.10
CA HIS A 107 -25.47 -2.53 -12.01
C HIS A 107 -25.26 -3.53 -10.88
N TYR A 108 -25.21 -3.02 -9.66
CA TYR A 108 -24.98 -3.81 -8.46
C TYR A 108 -26.21 -3.81 -7.56
N TYR A 109 -26.51 -4.97 -6.97
CA TYR A 109 -27.26 -5.06 -5.73
C TYR A 109 -26.46 -4.41 -4.59
N PRO A 110 -27.10 -4.08 -3.45
CA PRO A 110 -26.43 -3.41 -2.32
C PRO A 110 -25.15 -4.11 -1.85
N PHE A 111 -25.11 -5.43 -1.85
CA PHE A 111 -23.94 -6.22 -1.41
C PHE A 111 -22.94 -6.51 -2.54
N GLY A 112 -23.10 -5.93 -3.72
CA GLY A 112 -22.13 -6.02 -4.81
C GLY A 112 -22.36 -7.14 -5.82
N GLY A 113 -23.42 -7.94 -5.65
CA GLY A 113 -23.86 -8.89 -6.66
C GLY A 113 -24.27 -8.13 -7.92
N LEU A 114 -23.91 -8.65 -9.10
CA LEU A 114 -24.25 -8.01 -10.36
C LEU A 114 -25.74 -8.21 -10.67
N MET A 115 -26.49 -7.11 -10.68
CA MET A 115 -27.89 -7.07 -11.08
C MET A 115 -28.05 -7.09 -12.61
N GLY A 116 -27.08 -6.49 -13.30
CA GLY A 116 -27.01 -6.50 -14.75
C GLY A 116 -25.60 -6.14 -15.23
N GLU A 117 -25.09 -6.94 -16.14
CA GLU A 117 -23.84 -6.72 -16.89
C GLU A 117 -24.18 -6.74 -18.38
N SER A 118 -23.68 -5.79 -19.16
CA SER A 118 -23.90 -5.76 -20.61
C SER A 118 -23.26 -6.99 -21.28
N GLN A 119 -24.06 -7.80 -22.00
CA GLN A 119 -23.69 -9.12 -22.52
C GLN A 119 -22.92 -9.13 -23.87
N ASN A 120 -22.09 -8.12 -24.20
CA ASN A 120 -21.28 -8.18 -25.42
C ASN A 120 -19.78 -8.37 -25.11
N PHE A 121 -19.30 -9.53 -25.54
CA PHE A 121 -18.12 -10.26 -25.12
C PHE A 121 -16.95 -10.04 -26.09
N THR A 122 -15.78 -9.70 -25.53
CA THR A 122 -14.46 -10.21 -25.97
C THR A 122 -13.34 -9.90 -24.97
N SER A 123 -13.56 -9.00 -24.01
CA SER A 123 -12.59 -8.70 -22.94
C SER A 123 -13.23 -7.88 -21.81
N THR A 124 -14.22 -8.43 -21.11
CA THR A 124 -14.75 -7.74 -19.91
C THR A 124 -13.61 -7.65 -18.89
N GLN A 125 -13.22 -6.43 -18.53
CA GLN A 125 -12.25 -6.24 -17.43
C GLN A 125 -12.80 -6.90 -16.15
N ARG A 126 -11.95 -7.18 -15.16
CA ARG A 126 -12.39 -7.90 -13.96
C ARG A 126 -12.69 -7.01 -12.73
N TYR A 127 -12.24 -5.76 -12.69
CA TYR A 127 -12.50 -4.85 -11.55
C TYR A 127 -13.93 -4.27 -11.54
N LYS A 128 -14.78 -4.69 -10.61
CA LYS A 128 -16.20 -4.31 -10.57
C LYS A 128 -16.56 -3.53 -9.30
N TYR A 129 -17.12 -4.23 -8.31
CA TYR A 129 -17.62 -3.67 -7.06
C TYR A 129 -16.45 -3.19 -6.17
N ASN A 130 -16.57 -1.98 -5.64
CA ASN A 130 -15.53 -1.25 -4.89
C ASN A 130 -14.15 -1.21 -5.56
N GLY A 131 -14.10 -1.34 -6.88
CA GLY A 131 -12.86 -1.44 -7.64
C GLY A 131 -12.06 -2.72 -7.35
N LYS A 132 -12.70 -3.76 -6.82
CA LYS A 132 -12.10 -5.07 -6.57
C LYS A 132 -12.31 -6.00 -7.74
N GLU A 133 -11.35 -6.88 -7.93
CA GLU A 133 -11.36 -7.84 -9.01
C GLU A 133 -12.38 -8.93 -8.71
N LEU A 134 -13.32 -9.13 -9.63
CA LEU A 134 -14.27 -10.23 -9.62
C LEU A 134 -13.58 -11.45 -10.23
N ASP A 135 -13.21 -12.38 -9.37
CA ASP A 135 -12.91 -13.74 -9.74
C ASP A 135 -14.23 -14.47 -10.02
N ARG A 136 -14.29 -15.18 -11.15
CA ARG A 136 -15.43 -16.01 -11.57
C ARG A 136 -15.05 -17.48 -11.69
N MET A 137 -13.84 -17.81 -11.27
CA MET A 137 -13.27 -19.12 -11.49
C MET A 137 -14.08 -20.20 -10.79
N HIS A 138 -14.21 -21.37 -11.43
CA HIS A 138 -15.02 -22.49 -10.93
C HIS A 138 -16.51 -22.15 -10.71
N GLY A 139 -17.00 -21.07 -11.31
CA GLY A 139 -18.36 -20.57 -11.09
C GLY A 139 -18.52 -19.85 -9.74
N LEU A 140 -17.42 -19.48 -9.08
CA LEU A 140 -17.43 -18.71 -7.85
C LEU A 140 -17.30 -17.24 -8.19
N ASP A 141 -18.37 -16.45 -7.99
CA ASP A 141 -18.39 -14.99 -8.22
C ASP A 141 -17.85 -14.23 -6.98
N TRP A 142 -16.55 -14.32 -6.74
CA TRP A 142 -15.90 -13.74 -5.55
C TRP A 142 -15.04 -12.52 -5.86
N TYR A 143 -15.04 -11.56 -4.96
CA TYR A 143 -14.19 -10.39 -5.03
C TYR A 143 -12.93 -10.55 -4.19
N ASP A 144 -11.78 -10.26 -4.80
CA ASP A 144 -10.51 -10.23 -4.09
C ASP A 144 -10.28 -8.85 -3.42
N TYR A 145 -10.37 -8.80 -2.09
CA TYR A 145 -10.07 -7.61 -1.30
C TYR A 145 -8.63 -7.60 -0.77
N GLY A 146 -7.82 -8.61 -1.09
CA GLY A 146 -6.45 -8.80 -0.64
C GLY A 146 -6.38 -9.63 0.63
N ALA A 147 -6.93 -9.12 1.74
CA ALA A 147 -6.92 -9.85 3.01
C ALA A 147 -7.90 -11.04 3.00
N ARG A 148 -8.99 -10.94 2.24
CA ARG A 148 -10.09 -11.91 2.22
C ARG A 148 -10.78 -11.93 0.85
N MET A 149 -11.29 -13.11 0.47
CA MET A 149 -12.24 -13.24 -0.62
C MET A 149 -13.66 -12.93 -0.13
N TYR A 150 -14.42 -12.18 -0.91
CA TYR A 150 -15.77 -11.74 -0.59
C TYR A 150 -16.79 -12.32 -1.57
N ASP A 151 -17.81 -12.99 -1.04
CA ASP A 151 -18.93 -13.48 -1.84
C ASP A 151 -20.10 -12.50 -1.76
N ALA A 152 -20.34 -11.82 -2.86
CA ALA A 152 -21.39 -10.82 -2.97
C ALA A 152 -22.79 -11.42 -3.11
N SER A 153 -22.91 -12.71 -3.45
CA SER A 153 -24.20 -13.41 -3.58
C SER A 153 -24.85 -13.64 -2.21
N ILE A 154 -24.02 -13.93 -1.20
CA ILE A 154 -24.44 -14.11 0.19
C ILE A 154 -24.12 -12.89 1.08
N GLY A 155 -23.34 -11.94 0.56
CA GLY A 155 -22.95 -10.72 1.29
C GLY A 155 -22.01 -11.00 2.46
N ARG A 156 -21.08 -11.95 2.32
CA ARG A 156 -20.21 -12.42 3.40
C ARG A 156 -18.76 -12.61 2.95
N TRP A 157 -17.84 -12.51 3.90
CA TRP A 157 -16.46 -12.94 3.69
C TRP A 157 -16.37 -14.47 3.66
N MET A 158 -15.43 -14.99 2.87
CA MET A 158 -15.18 -16.44 2.77
C MET A 158 -14.22 -16.97 3.85
N SER A 159 -13.58 -16.07 4.58
CA SER A 159 -12.74 -16.38 5.73
C SER A 159 -13.11 -15.50 6.93
N MET A 160 -12.83 -15.99 8.14
CA MET A 160 -13.02 -15.21 9.35
C MET A 160 -12.18 -13.94 9.30
N ASP A 161 -12.75 -12.84 9.77
CA ASP A 161 -12.02 -11.61 10.01
C ASP A 161 -10.79 -11.88 10.90
N PRO A 162 -9.57 -11.51 10.48
CA PRO A 162 -8.40 -11.59 11.35
C PRO A 162 -8.56 -10.82 12.67
N LEU A 163 -9.52 -9.89 12.73
CA LEU A 163 -9.89 -9.10 13.89
C LEU A 163 -11.20 -9.55 14.54
N ALA A 164 -11.71 -10.75 14.21
CA ALA A 164 -12.99 -11.28 14.69
C ALA A 164 -13.12 -11.25 16.22
N GLU A 165 -12.05 -11.57 16.94
CA GLU A 165 -12.02 -11.54 18.42
C GLU A 165 -12.29 -10.15 19.01
N LYS A 166 -12.21 -9.08 18.21
CA LYS A 166 -12.49 -7.70 18.65
C LYS A 166 -13.96 -7.33 18.54
N TYR A 167 -14.76 -8.11 17.83
CA TYR A 167 -16.16 -7.81 17.53
C TYR A 167 -17.05 -9.01 17.88
N TYR A 168 -17.07 -9.46 19.14
CA TYR A 168 -17.91 -10.60 19.57
C TYR A 168 -19.40 -10.47 19.24
N HIS A 169 -19.89 -9.24 19.05
CA HIS A 169 -21.28 -8.94 18.71
C HIS A 169 -21.56 -8.91 17.19
N VAL A 170 -20.53 -9.08 16.36
CA VAL A 170 -20.61 -9.08 14.90
C VAL A 170 -20.11 -10.43 14.40
N SER A 171 -20.76 -10.99 13.38
CA SER A 171 -20.26 -12.21 12.78
C SER A 171 -18.84 -11.98 12.21
N PRO A 172 -17.88 -12.89 12.44
CA PRO A 172 -16.55 -12.86 11.82
C PRO A 172 -16.58 -12.80 10.29
N TYR A 173 -17.72 -13.10 9.68
CA TYR A 173 -17.93 -13.14 8.24
C TYR A 173 -18.75 -11.96 7.72
N ALA A 174 -19.18 -11.03 8.59
CA ALA A 174 -20.03 -9.91 8.20
C ALA A 174 -19.25 -8.92 7.32
N TYR A 175 -19.88 -8.51 6.21
CA TYR A 175 -19.36 -7.45 5.36
C TYR A 175 -20.00 -6.11 5.72
N CYS A 176 -19.17 -5.08 5.95
CA CYS A 176 -19.62 -3.70 6.20
C CYS A 176 -20.70 -3.55 7.29
N LEU A 177 -20.68 -4.39 8.34
CA LEU A 177 -21.71 -4.41 9.39
C LEU A 177 -23.15 -4.51 8.83
N ASP A 178 -23.32 -5.21 7.71
CA ASP A 178 -24.58 -5.32 6.95
C ASP A 178 -25.13 -3.98 6.42
N ASN A 179 -24.29 -2.94 6.29
CA ASN A 179 -24.65 -1.66 5.65
C ASN A 179 -23.73 -1.29 4.47
N PRO A 180 -23.75 -2.08 3.38
CA PRO A 180 -22.86 -1.88 2.23
C PRO A 180 -23.26 -0.69 1.32
N VAL A 181 -24.41 -0.07 1.55
CA VAL A 181 -24.86 1.13 0.79
C VAL A 181 -24.13 2.39 1.27
N SER A 182 -23.76 2.42 2.56
CA SER A 182 -23.13 3.57 3.21
C SER A 182 -21.65 3.35 3.51
N LEU A 183 -21.21 2.09 3.59
CA LEU A 183 -19.88 1.70 4.01
C LEU A 183 -19.17 0.92 2.91
N ILE A 184 -17.85 1.01 2.91
CA ILE A 184 -16.92 0.24 2.08
C ILE A 184 -15.84 -0.29 3.02
N ASP A 185 -15.37 -1.50 2.74
CA ASP A 185 -14.18 -2.08 3.35
C ASP A 185 -13.00 -2.05 2.33
N PRO A 186 -12.11 -1.05 2.34
CA PRO A 186 -11.16 -0.82 1.24
C PRO A 186 -10.11 -1.91 1.04
N ASP A 187 -9.76 -2.65 2.08
CA ASP A 187 -8.69 -3.66 2.13
C ASP A 187 -9.12 -4.92 2.91
N GLY A 188 -10.40 -4.98 3.33
CA GLY A 188 -10.87 -6.01 4.24
C GLY A 188 -10.56 -5.69 5.71
N MET A 189 -10.12 -4.48 6.05
CA MET A 189 -9.86 -3.96 7.39
C MET A 189 -10.19 -2.44 7.50
N ARG A 190 -11.29 -2.05 8.14
CA ARG A 190 -11.58 -0.61 8.34
C ARG A 190 -10.57 0.04 9.34
N VAL A 191 -10.17 1.31 9.17
CA VAL A 191 -9.18 2.04 10.03
C VAL A 191 -9.43 3.56 10.00
N ASP A 192 -9.55 4.26 11.14
CA ASP A 192 -9.78 5.74 11.21
C ASP A 192 -8.96 6.47 12.30
N TRP A 193 -8.93 7.81 12.24
CA TRP A 193 -8.33 8.68 13.27
C TRP A 193 -9.29 9.01 14.42
N TYR A 194 -8.71 9.08 15.62
CA TYR A 194 -9.34 9.65 16.81
C TYR A 194 -8.37 10.53 17.60
N LYS A 195 -8.92 11.34 18.50
CA LYS A 195 -8.18 12.09 19.52
C LYS A 195 -8.24 11.30 20.82
N ASP A 196 -7.09 10.97 21.38
CA ASP A 196 -6.97 10.24 22.63
C ASP A 196 -7.14 11.18 23.85
N LYS A 197 -7.22 10.61 25.05
CA LYS A 197 -7.47 11.32 26.31
C LYS A 197 -6.38 12.32 26.68
N ASP A 198 -5.18 12.16 26.12
CA ASP A 198 -4.04 13.06 26.27
C ASP A 198 -3.96 14.11 25.16
N ASP A 199 -5.05 14.30 24.42
CA ASP A 199 -5.20 15.22 23.30
C ASP A 199 -4.33 14.92 22.07
N THR A 200 -3.66 13.77 22.03
CA THR A 200 -2.92 13.34 20.84
C THR A 200 -3.84 12.71 19.79
N PHE A 201 -3.43 12.76 18.52
CA PHE A 201 -4.15 12.09 17.45
C PHE A 201 -3.55 10.73 17.18
N GLN A 202 -4.41 9.71 17.16
CA GLN A 202 -4.06 8.32 17.02
C GLN A 202 -4.79 7.72 15.83
N TYR A 203 -4.13 6.80 15.15
CA TYR A 203 -4.69 6.04 14.04
C TYR A 203 -4.80 4.59 14.47
N SER A 204 -5.99 4.00 14.34
CA SER A 204 -6.20 2.63 14.81
C SER A 204 -7.12 1.84 13.90
N PRO A 205 -6.79 0.56 13.60
CA PRO A 205 -7.66 -0.34 12.86
C PRO A 205 -8.90 -0.76 13.64
N ASN A 206 -8.98 -0.37 14.91
CA ASN A 206 -10.11 -0.70 15.79
C ASN A 206 -11.09 0.45 15.94
N VAL A 207 -10.85 1.60 15.29
CA VAL A 207 -11.66 2.80 15.47
C VAL A 207 -12.33 3.15 14.16
N HIS A 208 -13.66 3.30 14.20
CA HIS A 208 -14.52 3.49 13.03
C HIS A 208 -15.59 4.54 13.27
N SER A 209 -15.89 4.82 14.53
CA SER A 209 -16.90 5.75 15.00
C SER A 209 -16.64 6.13 16.45
N GLN A 210 -17.42 7.08 16.96
CA GLN A 210 -17.37 7.45 18.38
C GLN A 210 -17.71 6.29 19.32
N LYS A 211 -18.41 5.25 18.84
CA LYS A 211 -18.82 4.08 19.66
C LYS A 211 -17.65 3.15 19.99
N ASP A 212 -16.58 3.18 19.19
CA ASP A 212 -15.40 2.33 19.38
C ASP A 212 -14.42 2.91 20.41
N LEU A 213 -14.72 4.10 20.92
CA LEU A 213 -13.82 4.90 21.72
C LEU A 213 -14.21 4.90 23.20
N ALA A 214 -13.21 4.83 24.05
CA ALA A 214 -13.37 4.96 25.49
C ALA A 214 -13.81 6.39 25.87
N GLN A 215 -14.45 6.53 27.03
CA GLN A 215 -14.82 7.84 27.56
C GLN A 215 -13.61 8.78 27.61
N GLY A 216 -13.78 9.99 27.08
CA GLY A 216 -12.72 11.02 26.98
C GLY A 216 -11.97 11.02 25.65
N GLN A 217 -12.18 10.02 24.79
CA GLN A 217 -11.65 10.00 23.42
C GLN A 217 -12.69 10.55 22.43
N ARG A 218 -12.23 11.13 21.33
CA ARG A 218 -13.10 11.75 20.32
C ARG A 218 -12.80 11.25 18.92
N TYR A 219 -13.82 10.75 18.23
CA TYR A 219 -13.69 10.35 16.83
C TYR A 219 -13.42 11.57 15.94
N ILE A 220 -12.49 11.43 14.99
CA ILE A 220 -12.10 12.52 14.09
C ILE A 220 -12.51 12.19 12.65
N GLY A 221 -12.25 10.97 12.18
CA GLY A 221 -12.60 10.53 10.82
C GLY A 221 -11.41 9.97 10.05
N LYS A 222 -11.62 9.72 8.76
CA LYS A 222 -10.63 9.12 7.86
C LYS A 222 -9.40 10.00 7.64
N SER A 223 -9.57 11.31 7.56
CA SER A 223 -8.46 12.25 7.32
C SER A 223 -8.85 13.65 7.78
N PHE A 224 -7.86 14.46 8.15
CA PHE A 224 -8.07 15.85 8.56
C PHE A 224 -6.76 16.65 8.53
N LYS A 225 -6.86 17.97 8.68
CA LYS A 225 -5.69 18.85 8.90
C LYS A 225 -5.78 19.46 10.29
N SER A 226 -4.63 19.60 10.95
CA SER A 226 -4.54 20.28 12.24
C SER A 226 -3.38 21.27 12.24
N ARG A 227 -3.54 22.38 12.96
CA ARG A 227 -2.43 23.26 13.30
C ARG A 227 -1.49 22.52 14.25
N THR A 228 -0.20 22.71 14.04
CA THR A 228 0.88 22.24 14.91
C THR A 228 1.57 23.44 15.54
N HIS A 229 2.62 23.21 16.35
CA HIS A 229 3.34 24.29 17.00
C HIS A 229 4.02 25.24 16.00
N ARG A 230 4.54 24.71 14.88
CA ARG A 230 5.29 25.47 13.87
C ARG A 230 4.67 25.42 12.46
N GLY A 231 3.47 24.88 12.30
CA GLY A 231 2.86 24.75 10.97
C GLY A 231 1.53 24.00 10.95
N ILE A 232 1.39 23.11 9.96
CA ILE A 232 0.20 22.30 9.70
C ILE A 232 0.63 20.85 9.51
N ALA A 233 -0.13 19.94 10.09
CA ALA A 233 -0.06 18.51 9.81
C ALA A 233 -1.29 18.07 9.02
N SER A 234 -1.07 17.31 7.95
CA SER A 234 -2.13 16.64 7.20
C SER A 234 -2.15 15.15 7.57
N TYR A 235 -3.19 14.75 8.31
CA TYR A 235 -3.45 13.38 8.75
C TYR A 235 -4.26 12.66 7.68
N ARG A 236 -3.73 11.56 7.16
CA ARG A 236 -4.20 10.94 5.91
C ARG A 236 -4.90 9.62 6.19
N SER A 237 -5.74 9.17 5.26
CA SER A 237 -6.58 7.97 5.41
C SER A 237 -5.84 6.65 5.31
N ASP A 238 -4.52 6.69 5.16
CA ASP A 238 -3.62 5.55 5.23
C ASP A 238 -2.86 5.49 6.56
N GLY A 239 -3.11 6.43 7.48
CA GLY A 239 -2.38 6.56 8.74
C GLY A 239 -1.10 7.37 8.67
N SER A 240 -0.68 7.82 7.47
CA SER A 240 0.48 8.69 7.32
C SER A 240 0.16 10.13 7.70
N ILE A 241 1.20 10.89 8.06
CA ILE A 241 1.07 12.30 8.45
C ILE A 241 2.11 13.13 7.70
N LEU A 242 1.66 14.11 6.93
CA LEU A 242 2.54 15.07 6.27
C LEU A 242 2.64 16.35 7.09
N PHE A 243 3.80 16.58 7.69
CA PHE A 243 4.11 17.79 8.45
C PHE A 243 4.73 18.86 7.55
N SER A 244 4.21 20.08 7.62
CA SER A 244 4.79 21.23 6.92
C SER A 244 6.09 21.74 7.54
N ASN A 245 6.48 21.21 8.70
CA ASN A 245 7.69 21.59 9.44
C ASN A 245 8.38 20.34 10.00
N GLU A 246 9.68 20.24 9.76
CA GLU A 246 10.52 19.12 10.22
C GLU A 246 10.42 18.85 11.72
N THR A 247 10.56 19.88 12.55
CA THR A 247 10.59 19.73 14.00
C THR A 247 9.29 19.17 14.57
N ASP A 248 8.15 19.57 14.01
CA ASP A 248 6.85 19.03 14.43
C ASP A 248 6.72 17.54 14.04
N GLY A 249 7.25 17.16 12.88
CA GLY A 249 7.37 15.75 12.46
C GLY A 249 8.22 14.93 13.42
N TYR A 250 9.42 15.38 13.75
CA TYR A 250 10.30 14.67 14.69
C TYR A 250 9.69 14.58 16.09
N SER A 251 9.01 15.64 16.53
CA SER A 251 8.30 15.66 17.82
C SER A 251 7.15 14.66 17.83
N ARG A 252 6.41 14.52 16.72
CA ARG A 252 5.39 13.49 16.57
C ARG A 252 6.01 12.11 16.68
N MET A 253 7.05 11.82 15.90
CA MET A 253 7.70 10.51 15.85
C MET A 253 8.22 10.10 17.24
N TRP A 254 9.00 10.98 17.88
CA TRP A 254 9.58 10.70 19.19
C TRP A 254 8.51 10.50 20.26
N ASN A 255 7.53 11.41 20.37
CA ASN A 255 6.48 11.27 21.38
C ASN A 255 5.63 10.03 21.16
N GLN A 256 5.38 9.65 19.92
CA GLN A 256 4.60 8.46 19.61
C GLN A 256 5.33 7.19 20.05
N ALA A 257 6.61 7.09 19.70
CA ALA A 257 7.47 5.97 20.10
C ALA A 257 7.66 5.89 21.62
N ASP A 258 7.89 7.03 22.29
CA ASP A 258 8.22 7.09 23.72
C ASP A 258 6.99 7.01 24.66
N LYS A 259 5.83 7.55 24.25
CA LYS A 259 4.64 7.61 25.12
C LYS A 259 3.59 6.56 24.79
N HIS A 260 3.32 6.32 23.51
CA HIS A 260 2.19 5.48 23.09
C HIS A 260 2.61 4.03 22.81
N TYR A 261 3.83 3.81 22.32
CA TYR A 261 4.31 2.47 21.98
C TYR A 261 5.27 1.86 22.98
N ARG A 262 5.60 2.57 24.06
CA ARG A 262 6.50 2.09 25.09
C ARG A 262 5.84 0.97 25.91
N TYR A 263 6.36 -0.24 25.78
CA TYR A 263 5.92 -1.39 26.56
C TYR A 263 6.21 -1.16 28.04
N LYS A 264 5.21 -1.35 28.90
CA LYS A 264 5.37 -1.20 30.36
C LYS A 264 6.30 -2.25 30.99
N THR A 265 6.51 -3.37 30.29
CA THR A 265 7.24 -4.54 30.79
C THR A 265 8.76 -4.42 30.61
N ASN A 266 9.22 -3.95 29.44
CA ASN A 266 10.65 -3.84 29.12
C ASN A 266 11.07 -2.43 28.68
N GLY A 267 10.14 -1.47 28.62
CA GLY A 267 10.42 -0.08 28.29
C GLY A 267 10.80 0.17 26.83
N VAL A 268 10.73 -0.86 25.97
CA VAL A 268 11.01 -0.76 24.53
C VAL A 268 9.80 -0.13 23.83
N GLY A 269 10.03 0.83 22.94
CA GLY A 269 8.99 1.44 22.11
C GLY A 269 9.06 0.93 20.68
N ARG A 270 7.94 0.98 19.94
CA ARG A 270 7.95 0.72 18.49
C ARG A 270 8.71 1.81 17.75
N GLU A 271 9.34 1.44 16.65
CA GLU A 271 9.92 2.43 15.76
C GLU A 271 8.83 3.25 15.06
N VAL A 272 9.05 4.55 14.98
CA VAL A 272 8.27 5.43 14.12
C VAL A 272 9.21 6.00 13.08
N GLY A 273 8.93 5.70 11.82
CA GLY A 273 9.76 6.11 10.69
C GLY A 273 9.09 7.11 9.77
N GLY A 274 9.90 7.80 8.97
CA GLY A 274 9.46 8.81 8.04
C GLY A 274 10.55 9.26 7.07
N PHE A 275 10.15 10.14 6.16
CA PHE A 275 11.02 10.71 5.15
C PHE A 275 11.14 12.22 5.31
N VAL A 276 12.37 12.70 5.21
CA VAL A 276 12.69 14.13 5.11
C VAL A 276 12.60 14.52 3.64
N LEU A 277 11.77 15.51 3.34
CA LEU A 277 11.48 15.94 1.97
C LEU A 277 12.30 17.18 1.60
N SER A 278 12.56 17.36 0.30
CA SER A 278 13.39 18.46 -0.22
C SER A 278 12.83 19.86 0.05
N ASN A 279 11.55 19.96 0.38
CA ASN A 279 10.83 21.18 0.71
C ASN A 279 10.69 21.41 2.23
N ASN A 280 11.59 20.82 3.04
CA ASN A 280 11.62 20.92 4.51
C ASN A 280 10.35 20.40 5.20
N GLN A 281 9.63 19.49 4.53
CA GLN A 281 8.51 18.75 5.11
C GLN A 281 8.98 17.38 5.61
N VAL A 282 8.19 16.77 6.49
CA VAL A 282 8.40 15.39 6.93
C VAL A 282 7.14 14.59 6.70
N LEU A 283 7.27 13.49 5.97
CA LEU A 283 6.23 12.49 5.84
C LEU A 283 6.48 11.40 6.88
N VAL A 284 5.69 11.38 7.95
CA VAL A 284 5.70 10.29 8.93
C VAL A 284 4.83 9.17 8.38
N LEU A 285 5.41 7.96 8.30
CA LEU A 285 4.72 6.79 7.77
C LEU A 285 3.73 6.23 8.79
N PRO A 286 2.75 5.43 8.34
CA PRO A 286 1.85 4.77 9.26
C PRO A 286 2.63 3.82 10.18
N ASP A 287 2.35 3.90 11.48
CA ASP A 287 3.11 3.27 12.56
C ASP A 287 2.40 2.07 13.20
N TYR A 288 1.13 1.84 12.85
CA TYR A 288 0.30 0.79 13.42
C TYR A 288 0.75 -0.64 13.09
N LEU A 289 1.59 -0.82 12.05
CA LEU A 289 2.22 -2.10 11.68
C LEU A 289 3.71 -2.18 12.05
N ASN A 290 4.29 -1.13 12.63
CA ASN A 290 5.69 -1.16 13.04
C ASN A 290 5.88 -2.01 14.30
N ASP A 291 7.05 -2.62 14.40
CA ASP A 291 7.52 -3.33 15.59
C ASP A 291 8.65 -2.52 16.26
N ASP A 292 9.33 -3.12 17.25
CA ASP A 292 10.40 -2.48 18.01
C ASP A 292 11.75 -2.41 17.28
N VAL A 293 11.87 -3.02 16.11
CA VAL A 293 13.13 -3.11 15.34
C VAL A 293 12.96 -2.81 13.85
N THR A 294 11.73 -2.57 13.38
CA THR A 294 11.41 -2.38 11.96
C THR A 294 10.31 -1.35 11.73
N THR A 295 10.66 -0.30 10.99
CA THR A 295 9.70 0.51 10.25
C THR A 295 9.30 -0.19 8.95
N LYS A 296 8.01 -0.54 8.79
CA LYS A 296 7.50 -1.18 7.56
C LYS A 296 7.26 -0.13 6.47
N MET A 297 8.25 0.06 5.59
CA MET A 297 8.26 1.18 4.64
C MET A 297 7.46 0.98 3.35
N ASP A 298 7.06 -0.25 3.04
CA ASP A 298 6.19 -0.63 1.93
C ASP A 298 4.69 -0.58 2.30
N VAL A 299 4.39 -0.46 3.59
CA VAL A 299 3.03 -0.38 4.10
C VAL A 299 2.32 0.86 3.55
N GLY A 300 1.10 0.65 3.05
CA GLY A 300 0.29 1.71 2.46
C GLY A 300 0.69 2.11 1.04
N GLY A 301 1.54 1.34 0.35
CA GLY A 301 1.81 1.51 -1.08
C GLY A 301 2.85 2.58 -1.42
N TYR A 302 3.69 2.98 -0.45
CA TYR A 302 4.82 3.87 -0.69
C TYR A 302 6.00 3.11 -1.31
N LYS A 303 6.58 3.66 -2.38
CA LYS A 303 7.76 3.09 -3.04
C LYS A 303 8.79 4.17 -3.33
N LEU A 304 10.02 3.99 -2.85
CA LEU A 304 11.13 4.91 -3.13
C LEU A 304 11.87 4.46 -4.40
N ILE A 305 11.90 5.32 -5.42
CA ILE A 305 12.58 5.04 -6.69
C ILE A 305 13.42 6.27 -7.05
N GLY A 306 14.74 6.13 -7.10
CA GLY A 306 15.65 7.20 -7.50
C GLY A 306 15.50 8.49 -6.69
N GLY A 307 15.32 8.37 -5.36
CA GLY A 307 15.11 9.52 -4.46
C GLY A 307 13.72 10.14 -4.52
N THR A 308 12.78 9.56 -5.29
CA THR A 308 11.38 9.98 -5.30
C THR A 308 10.50 8.91 -4.68
N LEU A 309 9.85 9.24 -3.57
CA LEU A 309 8.83 8.40 -2.96
C LEU A 309 7.52 8.57 -3.71
N ARG A 310 6.90 7.48 -4.13
CA ARG A 310 5.63 7.46 -4.85
C ARG A 310 4.56 6.74 -4.05
N LYS A 311 3.34 7.27 -4.12
CA LYS A 311 2.12 6.60 -3.66
C LYS A 311 0.96 6.99 -4.57
N GLY A 312 0.47 6.05 -5.37
CA GLY A 312 -0.46 6.38 -6.46
C GLY A 312 0.12 7.50 -7.34
N ASN A 313 -0.64 8.60 -7.48
CA ASN A 313 -0.22 9.79 -8.22
C ASN A 313 0.67 10.78 -7.43
N GLU A 314 0.82 10.60 -6.12
CA GLU A 314 1.64 11.49 -5.30
C GLU A 314 3.12 11.18 -5.44
N ARG A 315 3.93 12.26 -5.44
CA ARG A 315 5.38 12.20 -5.60
C ARG A 315 6.03 13.12 -4.59
N PHE A 316 6.95 12.56 -3.81
CA PHE A 316 7.73 13.29 -2.81
C PHE A 316 9.21 13.13 -3.12
N VAL A 317 9.93 14.24 -3.22
CA VAL A 317 11.39 14.21 -3.39
C VAL A 317 12.01 14.04 -2.00
N VAL A 318 12.62 12.90 -1.77
CA VAL A 318 13.21 12.49 -0.49
C VAL A 318 14.69 12.85 -0.47
N ILE A 319 15.13 13.49 0.61
CA ILE A 319 16.53 13.84 0.84
C ILE A 319 17.16 13.05 2.00
N GLY A 320 16.35 12.40 2.82
CA GLY A 320 16.80 11.51 3.88
C GLY A 320 15.66 10.68 4.46
N GLN A 321 16.01 9.58 5.12
CA GLN A 321 15.11 8.75 5.92
C GLN A 321 15.45 8.94 7.40
N VAL A 322 14.42 8.89 8.25
CA VAL A 322 14.58 9.05 9.71
C VAL A 322 13.64 8.10 10.42
N HIS A 323 14.11 7.47 11.50
CA HIS A 323 13.28 6.67 12.39
C HIS A 323 13.75 6.78 13.84
N THR A 324 12.96 6.29 14.79
CA THR A 324 13.27 6.36 16.22
C THR A 324 13.78 5.02 16.73
N HIS A 325 14.87 5.02 17.48
CA HIS A 325 15.31 3.85 18.25
C HIS A 325 14.97 4.08 19.73
N GLN A 326 14.02 3.29 20.25
CA GLN A 326 13.62 3.35 21.66
C GLN A 326 14.28 2.26 22.50
N ASP A 327 14.87 1.25 21.85
CA ASP A 327 15.58 0.13 22.47
C ASP A 327 17.02 0.49 22.84
N GLY A 328 17.76 -0.42 23.48
CA GLY A 328 19.14 -0.16 23.91
C GLY A 328 20.13 0.19 22.80
N MET A 329 19.76 0.01 21.51
CA MET A 329 20.64 0.25 20.37
C MET A 329 20.27 1.58 19.68
N SER A 330 20.91 2.69 20.05
CA SER A 330 20.53 4.03 19.53
C SER A 330 21.01 4.35 18.10
N THR A 331 21.92 3.56 17.51
CA THR A 331 22.57 3.85 16.22
C THR A 331 21.90 3.09 15.05
N PRO A 332 21.98 3.60 13.81
CA PRO A 332 21.53 2.86 12.64
C PRO A 332 22.25 1.51 12.52
N SER A 333 21.54 0.52 12.00
CA SER A 333 22.06 -0.81 11.76
C SER A 333 23.10 -0.82 10.63
N TYR A 334 24.25 -1.43 10.92
CA TYR A 334 25.32 -1.71 9.95
C TYR A 334 25.19 -3.10 9.32
N TYR A 335 24.13 -3.82 9.68
CA TYR A 335 23.91 -5.18 9.21
C TYR A 335 23.62 -5.19 7.71
N ILE A 336 24.28 -6.09 6.99
CA ILE A 336 24.09 -6.36 5.58
C ILE A 336 23.94 -7.88 5.45
N PRO A 337 22.74 -8.41 5.13
CA PRO A 337 22.60 -9.82 4.79
C PRO A 337 23.28 -10.13 3.45
N GLU A 338 23.46 -11.41 3.12
CA GLU A 338 24.11 -11.85 1.87
C GLU A 338 23.46 -11.28 0.60
N ASP A 339 22.18 -10.89 0.66
CA ASP A 339 21.43 -10.27 -0.45
C ASP A 339 21.59 -8.74 -0.53
N ASN A 340 22.34 -8.12 0.40
CA ASN A 340 22.54 -6.69 0.55
C ASN A 340 21.25 -5.85 0.64
N SER A 341 20.11 -6.43 1.04
CA SER A 341 18.79 -5.80 0.89
C SER A 341 18.20 -5.21 2.17
N TYR A 342 18.59 -5.74 3.35
CA TYR A 342 17.99 -5.41 4.64
C TYR A 342 18.87 -4.51 5.52
N GLY A 343 18.27 -3.76 6.44
CA GLY A 343 18.95 -2.84 7.37
C GLY A 343 19.19 -1.43 6.82
N ASP A 344 19.59 -0.50 7.69
CA ASP A 344 19.76 0.93 7.37
C ASP A 344 20.88 1.17 6.36
N LEU A 345 21.98 0.42 6.50
CA LEU A 345 23.10 0.44 5.58
C LEU A 345 22.67 -0.03 4.17
N GLY A 346 21.99 -1.18 4.09
CA GLY A 346 21.46 -1.72 2.84
C GLY A 346 20.47 -0.74 2.19
N TYR A 347 19.54 -0.20 2.98
CA TYR A 347 18.56 0.77 2.52
C TYR A 347 19.22 2.04 1.97
N SER A 348 20.18 2.60 2.70
CA SER A 348 20.93 3.78 2.27
C SER A 348 21.66 3.52 0.94
N LYS A 349 22.39 2.41 0.85
CA LYS A 349 23.17 2.03 -0.35
C LYS A 349 22.27 1.81 -1.56
N ASN A 350 21.17 1.05 -1.41
CA ASN A 350 20.26 0.73 -2.50
C ASN A 350 19.45 1.96 -2.97
N ASN A 351 19.40 3.03 -2.18
CA ASN A 351 18.73 4.29 -2.52
C ASN A 351 19.70 5.43 -2.83
N GLY A 352 20.85 5.12 -3.44
CA GLY A 352 21.78 6.15 -3.93
C GLY A 352 22.56 6.84 -2.81
N SER A 353 22.89 6.11 -1.76
CA SER A 353 23.55 6.62 -0.56
C SER A 353 22.73 7.68 0.18
N LEU A 354 21.41 7.45 0.21
CA LEU A 354 20.45 8.28 0.92
C LEU A 354 20.80 8.31 2.42
N PRO A 355 20.98 9.47 3.03
CA PRO A 355 21.09 9.61 4.48
C PRO A 355 20.00 8.86 5.24
N VAL A 356 20.41 8.00 6.17
CA VAL A 356 19.51 7.35 7.13
C VAL A 356 19.89 7.85 8.53
N PHE A 357 18.91 8.37 9.27
CA PHE A 357 19.09 8.92 10.62
C PHE A 357 18.26 8.14 11.64
N THR A 358 18.82 7.99 12.84
CA THR A 358 18.08 7.52 14.00
C THR A 358 17.97 8.61 15.05
N ILE A 359 16.78 8.75 15.64
CA ILE A 359 16.57 9.52 16.86
C ILE A 359 16.72 8.53 18.02
N GLY A 360 17.84 8.59 18.73
CA GLY A 360 18.23 7.62 19.74
C GLY A 360 17.65 7.89 21.13
N ASN A 361 17.51 6.82 21.92
CA ASN A 361 17.10 6.92 23.33
C ASN A 361 18.20 7.48 24.25
N ASP A 362 19.46 7.41 23.82
CA ASP A 362 20.64 8.05 24.42
C ASP A 362 20.62 9.60 24.37
N GLY A 363 19.57 10.17 23.77
CA GLY A 363 19.41 11.62 23.63
C GLY A 363 20.19 12.20 22.45
N GLN A 364 20.76 11.35 21.61
CA GLN A 364 21.49 11.75 20.41
C GLN A 364 20.74 11.41 19.12
N ILE A 365 21.22 12.01 18.03
CA ILE A 365 20.91 11.70 16.65
C ILE A 365 22.13 11.02 16.08
N HIS A 366 21.93 9.91 15.41
CA HIS A 366 22.97 9.19 14.69
C HIS A 366 22.60 9.11 13.21
N GLY A 367 23.58 8.85 12.35
CA GLY A 367 23.31 8.73 10.93
C GLY A 367 24.35 7.89 10.21
N ILE A 368 23.92 7.30 9.08
CA ILE A 368 24.76 6.47 8.22
C ILE A 368 24.52 6.82 6.75
N ARG A 369 25.56 6.64 5.93
CA ARG A 369 25.44 6.55 4.47
C ARG A 369 26.10 5.29 3.95
N GLY A 370 25.34 4.48 3.24
CA GLY A 370 25.80 3.30 2.54
C GLY A 370 26.22 3.59 1.11
N TYR A 371 27.30 2.98 0.64
CA TYR A 371 27.66 2.98 -0.77
C TYR A 371 28.44 1.71 -1.13
N THR A 372 28.60 1.45 -2.42
CA THR A 372 29.48 0.41 -2.94
C THR A 372 30.74 1.07 -3.47
N ASP A 373 31.90 0.62 -2.99
CA ASP A 373 33.20 1.12 -3.43
C ASP A 373 33.61 0.57 -4.81
N VAL A 374 34.75 1.02 -5.32
CA VAL A 374 35.33 0.58 -6.60
C VAL A 374 35.59 -0.93 -6.70
N ASN A 375 35.70 -1.63 -5.57
CA ASN A 375 35.96 -3.07 -5.51
C ASN A 375 34.67 -3.90 -5.34
N GLY A 376 33.50 -3.24 -5.32
CA GLY A 376 32.22 -3.91 -5.10
C GLY A 376 31.89 -4.16 -3.63
N GLN A 377 32.69 -3.67 -2.69
CA GLN A 377 32.43 -3.81 -1.26
C GLN A 377 31.40 -2.78 -0.79
N VAL A 378 30.44 -3.21 0.04
CA VAL A 378 29.48 -2.28 0.66
C VAL A 378 30.14 -1.65 1.89
N ILE A 379 30.17 -0.32 1.91
CA ILE A 379 30.76 0.49 2.97
C ILE A 379 29.68 1.35 3.64
N GLY A 380 29.65 1.31 4.97
CA GLY A 380 28.82 2.19 5.79
C GLY A 380 29.64 3.31 6.42
N LEU A 381 29.33 4.56 6.07
CA LEU A 381 29.96 5.73 6.66
C LEU A 381 29.10 6.28 7.79
N PRO A 382 29.51 6.16 9.08
CA PRO A 382 28.90 6.94 10.14
C PRO A 382 28.98 8.43 9.81
N MET A 383 27.90 9.16 10.06
CA MET A 383 27.87 10.60 9.92
C MET A 383 28.53 11.25 11.15
N ASN A 384 29.61 11.99 10.92
CA ASN A 384 30.22 12.80 11.96
C ASN A 384 29.41 14.11 12.13
N LEU A 385 28.40 14.06 13.00
CA LEU A 385 27.54 15.20 13.29
C LEU A 385 28.24 16.18 14.23
N MET A 386 28.03 17.49 14.03
CA MET A 386 28.49 18.49 15.00
C MET A 386 27.79 18.25 16.33
N LYS A 387 28.44 18.58 17.46
CA LYS A 387 27.88 18.41 18.82
C LYS A 387 26.48 19.04 19.00
N ARG A 388 26.18 20.14 18.28
CA ARG A 388 24.84 20.75 18.27
C ARG A 388 23.82 19.89 17.52
N ASP A 389 24.23 19.30 16.40
CA ASP A 389 23.38 18.54 15.49
C ASP A 389 23.09 17.12 15.98
N SER A 390 24.03 16.54 16.74
CA SER A 390 23.83 15.24 17.35
C SER A 390 22.79 15.26 18.46
N SER A 391 22.29 16.39 18.95
CA SER A 391 21.37 16.40 20.10
C SER A 391 19.91 16.22 19.68
N ARG A 392 19.25 15.18 20.21
CA ARG A 392 17.79 14.99 20.08
C ARG A 392 17.02 16.19 20.59
N SER A 393 17.43 16.76 21.72
CA SER A 393 16.77 17.95 22.29
C SER A 393 16.81 19.13 21.32
N ASN A 394 17.95 19.37 20.66
CA ASN A 394 18.06 20.42 19.66
C ASN A 394 17.18 20.15 18.44
N LEU A 395 17.10 18.89 17.99
CA LEU A 395 16.23 18.48 16.89
C LEU A 395 14.75 18.75 17.21
N LEU A 396 14.29 18.34 18.39
CA LEU A 396 12.90 18.51 18.85
C LEU A 396 12.53 19.97 19.19
N GLN A 397 13.52 20.81 19.49
CA GLN A 397 13.33 22.24 19.72
C GLN A 397 13.44 23.08 18.44
N GLY A 398 13.84 22.49 17.31
CA GLY A 398 14.06 23.20 16.05
C GLY A 398 15.32 24.06 16.04
N LYS A 399 16.28 23.74 16.92
CA LYS A 399 17.63 24.33 16.88
C LYS A 399 18.52 23.70 15.81
N THR A 400 18.13 22.54 15.28
CA THR A 400 18.72 21.89 14.11
C THR A 400 17.63 21.13 13.36
N THR A 401 17.85 20.85 12.07
CA THR A 401 16.95 20.09 11.20
C THR A 401 17.79 19.08 10.41
N LEU A 402 17.19 17.96 10.01
CA LEU A 402 17.93 16.98 9.22
C LEU A 402 18.22 17.54 7.83
N SER A 403 17.33 18.35 7.24
CA SER A 403 17.58 19.02 5.96
C SER A 403 18.82 19.91 6.01
N ASP A 404 19.05 20.65 7.10
CA ASP A 404 20.25 21.49 7.26
C ASP A 404 21.51 20.68 7.55
N ILE A 405 21.39 19.53 8.23
CA ILE A 405 22.50 18.57 8.37
C ILE A 405 22.87 18.01 6.99
N ILE A 406 21.87 17.53 6.22
CA ILE A 406 22.06 16.89 4.92
C ILE A 406 22.77 17.83 3.94
N LYS A 407 22.42 19.12 3.91
CA LYS A 407 23.08 20.14 3.06
C LYS A 407 24.59 20.28 3.33
N ARG A 408 25.03 19.97 4.55
CA ARG A 408 26.44 20.08 4.99
C ARG A 408 27.22 18.78 4.84
N LEU A 409 26.57 17.69 4.44
CA LEU A 409 27.26 16.40 4.28
C LEU A 409 28.22 16.44 3.10
N PRO A 410 29.42 15.82 3.23
CA PRO A 410 30.34 15.70 2.12
C PRO A 410 29.73 14.87 0.99
N LYS A 411 30.14 15.14 -0.26
CA LYS A 411 29.81 14.26 -1.38
C LYS A 411 30.52 12.91 -1.18
N ILE A 412 29.82 11.82 -1.48
CA ILE A 412 30.46 10.50 -1.53
C ILE A 412 31.18 10.42 -2.87
N VAL A 413 32.49 10.25 -2.79
CA VAL A 413 33.32 9.86 -3.93
C VAL A 413 33.22 8.34 -3.97
N LYS A 414 32.65 7.81 -5.05
CA LYS A 414 32.44 6.36 -5.24
C LYS A 414 33.66 5.70 -5.83
#